data_AF-A0A354I846-F1
#
_entry.id   AF-A0A354I846-F1
#
_cell.length_a   1.000
_cell.length_b   1.000
_cell.length_c   1.000
_cell.angle_alpha   90.00
_cell.angle_beta   90.00
_cell.angle_gamma   90.00
#
_symmetry.space_group_name_H-M   'P 1'
#
loop_
_entity.id
_entity.type
_entity.pdbx_description
1 polymer ?
#
loop_
_entity_poly.entity_id
_entity_poly.type
_entity_poly.pdbx_seq_one_letter_code
_entity_poly.pdbx_strand_id
1 'polypeptide(L)' 'MTNEQVKQGFTEVYNEFWNRYKDHIPNKDSKEWERILTWSVVLQKKYPFLKETIIKLTIELHQRRKKEK' A
#
# COMPACT_ATOMS: atom_id res chain seq x y z
N MET A 1 19.90 8.96 -3.28
CA MET A 1 18.74 8.93 -2.38
C MET A 1 19.18 9.51 -1.04
N THR A 2 18.52 10.57 -0.55
CA THR A 2 18.87 11.24 0.71
C THR A 2 18.15 10.61 1.90
N ASN A 3 18.63 10.84 3.11
CA ASN A 3 17.94 10.41 4.34
C ASN A 3 16.49 10.93 4.39
N GLU A 4 16.26 12.15 3.92
CA GLU A 4 14.91 12.73 3.86
C GLU A 4 14.00 12.00 2.85
N GLN A 5 14.54 11.65 1.68
CA GLN A 5 13.80 10.86 0.69
C GLN A 5 13.45 9.46 1.22
N VAL A 6 14.35 8.84 1.98
CA VAL A 6 14.09 7.56 2.65
C VAL A 6 12.97 7.72 3.68
N LYS A 7 13.10 8.70 4.58
CA LYS A 7 12.12 8.99 5.64
C LYS A 7 10.73 9.26 5.07
N GLN A 8 10.64 10.05 4.01
CA GLN A 8 9.38 10.35 3.34
C GLN A 8 8.77 9.09 2.71
N GLY A 9 9.59 8.25 2.05
CA GLY A 9 9.10 6.98 1.49
C GLY A 9 8.51 6.06 2.55
N PHE A 10 9.18 5.88 3.69
CA PHE A 10 8.62 5.08 4.79
C PHE A 10 7.36 5.70 5.39
N THR A 11 7.30 7.04 5.50
CA THR A 11 6.12 7.75 6.00
C THR A 11 4.91 7.50 5.11
N GLU A 12 5.03 7.74 3.80
CA GLU A 12 3.90 7.55 2.88
C GLU A 12 3.48 6.08 2.75
N VAL A 13 4.43 5.14 2.72
CA VAL A 13 4.12 3.71 2.54
C VAL A 13 3.50 3.10 3.80
N TYR A 14 4.08 3.34 4.99
CA TYR A 14 3.62 2.68 6.21
C TYR A 14 2.57 3.51 6.97
N ASN A 15 2.81 4.82 7.13
CA ASN A 15 1.96 5.64 7.99
C ASN A 15 0.68 6.08 7.27
N GLU A 16 0.75 6.31 5.96
CA GLU A 16 -0.41 6.76 5.19
C GLU A 16 -1.10 5.60 4.46
N PHE A 17 -0.38 4.86 3.61
CA PHE A 17 -0.97 3.80 2.80
C PHE A 17 -1.36 2.58 3.65
N TRP A 18 -0.40 1.97 4.36
CA TRP A 18 -0.67 0.73 5.10
C TRP A 18 -1.66 0.95 6.25
N ASN A 19 -1.42 1.94 7.12
CA ASN A 19 -2.31 2.18 8.26
C ASN A 19 -3.74 2.55 7.86
N ARG A 20 -3.95 3.16 6.68
CA ARG A 20 -5.31 3.48 6.22
C ARG A 20 -6.14 2.23 5.93
N TYR A 21 -5.52 1.16 5.44
CA TYR A 21 -6.26 -0.01 4.93
C TYR A 21 -6.03 -1.31 5.72
N LYS A 22 -5.03 -1.38 6.59
CA LYS A 22 -4.68 -2.63 7.31
C LYS A 22 -5.80 -3.18 8.21
N ASP A 23 -6.66 -2.30 8.70
CA ASP A 23 -7.77 -2.60 9.62
C ASP A 23 -9.15 -2.39 8.97
N HIS A 24 -9.19 -1.80 7.77
CA HIS A 24 -10.42 -1.58 7.00
C HIS A 24 -10.16 -1.91 5.53
N ILE A 25 -10.39 -3.17 5.17
CA ILE A 25 -10.13 -3.62 3.80
C ILE A 25 -11.43 -3.50 2.99
N PRO A 26 -11.46 -2.63 1.97
CA PRO A 26 -12.68 -2.40 1.20
C PRO A 26 -13.00 -3.60 0.30
N ASN A 27 -14.27 -3.70 -0.11
CA ASN A 27 -14.73 -4.76 -1.01
C ASN A 27 -14.00 -4.69 -2.35
N LYS A 28 -13.69 -5.85 -2.95
CA LYS A 28 -12.92 -5.99 -4.20
C LYS A 28 -13.50 -5.20 -5.37
N ASP A 29 -14.83 -5.15 -5.46
CA ASP A 29 -15.54 -4.50 -6.56
C ASP A 29 -15.89 -3.04 -6.24
N SER A 30 -15.37 -2.52 -5.11
CA SER A 30 -15.53 -1.12 -4.73
C SER A 30 -14.51 -0.23 -5.43
N LYS A 31 -14.91 1.01 -5.71
CA LYS A 31 -13.99 2.06 -6.17
C LYS A 31 -12.82 2.30 -5.21
N GLU A 32 -13.00 1.98 -3.93
CA GLU A 32 -11.94 2.14 -2.93
C GLU A 32 -10.84 1.09 -3.10
N TRP A 33 -11.19 -0.16 -3.45
CA TRP A 33 -10.20 -1.17 -3.79
C TRP A 33 -9.40 -0.80 -5.04
N GLU A 34 -10.04 -0.24 -6.07
CA GLU A 34 -9.34 0.30 -7.24
C GLU A 34 -8.37 1.44 -6.87
N ARG A 35 -8.75 2.30 -5.91
CA ARG A 35 -7.88 3.36 -5.38
C ARG A 35 -6.67 2.77 -4.65
N ILE A 36 -6.82 1.71 -3.87
CA ILE A 36 -5.69 1.01 -3.23
C ILE A 36 -4.70 0.53 -4.29
N LEU A 37 -5.19 -0.17 -5.32
CA LEU A 37 -4.33 -0.69 -6.39
C LEU A 37 -3.62 0.44 -7.14
N THR A 38 -4.35 1.49 -7.49
CA THR A 38 -3.78 2.66 -8.17
C THR A 38 -2.72 3.35 -7.31
N TRP A 39 -3.01 3.58 -6.03
CA TRP A 39 -2.05 4.22 -5.11
C TRP A 39 -0.82 3.35 -4.91
N SER A 40 -0.97 2.02 -4.81
CA SER A 40 0.17 1.10 -4.72
C SER A 40 1.10 1.22 -5.93
N VAL A 41 0.55 1.36 -7.15
CA VAL A 41 1.34 1.54 -8.38
C VAL A 41 2.06 2.89 -8.38
N VAL A 42 1.40 3.96 -7.92
CA VAL A 42 2.00 5.28 -7.78
C VAL A 42 3.16 5.25 -6.79
N LEU A 43 2.98 4.63 -5.62
CA LEU A 43 4.03 4.51 -4.61
C LEU A 43 5.22 3.68 -5.11
N GLN A 44 4.99 2.61 -5.88
CA GLN A 44 6.07 1.83 -6.47
C GLN A 44 6.91 2.63 -7.47
N LYS A 45 6.28 3.54 -8.23
CA LYS A 45 6.99 4.44 -9.16
C LYS A 45 7.72 5.56 -8.40
N LYS A 46 7.09 6.11 -7.36
CA LYS A 46 7.64 7.20 -6.55
C LYS A 46 8.80 6.75 -5.66
N TYR A 47 8.74 5.53 -5.14
CA TYR A 47 9.72 4.93 -4.24
C TYR A 47 10.21 3.56 -4.73
N PRO A 48 11.04 3.50 -5.79
CA PRO A 48 11.52 2.23 -6.34
C PRO A 48 12.25 1.35 -5.31
N PHE A 49 12.93 1.96 -4.34
CA PHE A 49 13.63 1.26 -3.26
C PHE A 49 12.67 0.56 -2.26
N LEU A 50 11.39 0.94 -2.23
CA LEU A 50 10.34 0.29 -1.43
C LEU A 50 9.41 -0.59 -2.27
N LYS A 51 9.71 -0.79 -3.56
CA LYS A 51 8.81 -1.48 -4.49
C LYS A 51 8.38 -2.86 -3.99
N GLU A 52 9.32 -3.70 -3.56
CA GLU A 52 9.02 -5.03 -3.03
C GLU A 52 8.16 -4.97 -1.77
N THR A 53 8.45 -4.02 -0.88
CA THR A 53 7.67 -3.78 0.33
C THR A 53 6.23 -3.42 -0.01
N ILE A 54 6.01 -2.48 -0.93
CA ILE A 54 4.67 -2.05 -1.35
C ILE A 54 3.89 -3.22 -1.99
N ILE A 55 4.56 -4.05 -2.80
CA ILE A 55 3.98 -5.26 -3.39
C ILE A 55 3.54 -6.22 -2.28
N LYS A 56 4.43 -6.51 -1.31
CA LYS A 56 4.11 -7.41 -0.17
C LYS A 56 2.93 -6.90 0.64
N LEU A 57 2.87 -5.60 0.95
CA LEU A 57 1.75 -5.00 1.68
C LEU A 57 0.43 -5.12 0.89
N THR A 58 0.47 -4.91 -0.43
CA THR A 58 -0.71 -5.03 -1.29
C THR A 58 -1.21 -6.48 -1.37
N ILE A 59 -0.29 -7.45 -1.43
CA ILE A 59 -0.61 -8.88 -1.36
C ILE A 59 -1.24 -9.23 -0.01
N GLU A 60 -0.68 -8.72 1.08
CA GLU A 60 -1.20 -8.93 2.44
C GLU A 60 -2.65 -8.41 2.56
N LEU A 61 -2.95 -7.20 2.07
CA LEU A 61 -4.32 -6.68 2.02
C LEU A 61 -5.25 -7.62 1.24
N HIS A 62 -4.79 -8.15 0.10
CA HIS A 62 -5.56 -9.09 -0.69
C HIS A 62 -5.81 -10.43 0.02
N GLN A 63 -4.83 -10.91 0.79
CA GLN A 63 -4.93 -12.16 1.55
C GLN A 63 -5.84 -12.02 2.77
N ARG A 64 -5.71 -10.95 3.55
CA ARG A 64 -6.60 -10.68 4.70
C ARG A 64 -8.06 -10.62 4.27
N ARG A 65 -8.34 -9.94 3.15
CA ARG A 65 -9.69 -9.91 2.55
C ARG A 65 -10.22 -11.28 2.11
N LYS A 66 -9.35 -12.26 1.80
CA LYS A 66 -9.79 -13.63 1.48
C LYS A 66 -10.15 -14.42 2.74
N LYS A 67 -9.56 -14.08 3.90
CA LYS A 67 -9.84 -14.74 5.18
C LYS A 67 -11.13 -14.24 5.85
N GLU A 68 -11.60 -13.05 5.49
CA GLU A 68 -12.87 -12.48 5.99
C GLU A 68 -14.12 -12.94 5.22
N LYS A 69 -13.97 -13.84 4.23
CA LYS A 69 -15.08 -14.50 3.53
C LYS A 69 -15.22 -15.93 4.01
#